data_AF-A0A3E2NH40-F1
#
_entry.id   AF-A0A3E2NH40-F1
#
_cell.length_a   1.000
_cell.length_b   1.000
_cell.length_c   1.000
_cell.angle_alpha   90.00
_cell.angle_beta   90.00
_cell.angle_gamma   90.00
#
_symmetry.space_group_name_H-M   'P 1'
#
loop_
_entity.id
_entity.type
_entity.pdbx_description
1 polymer ?
#
loop_
_entity_poly.entity_id
_entity_poly.type
_entity_poly.pdbx_seq_one_letter_code
_entity_poly.pdbx_strand_id
1 'polypeptide(L)'
;MSGLKICVYAICKNEEAFVDKWMDSMKEADLIVVTDTGSEDDTVEKLKERGAVVYVDVVKPWRFDVARNISLDHVPEDVDICVCTDLDERFDPGWRSRLEEAWLNHKPRNKGAIVKTGRYLYNWSLKEDGTPDIQFYYFKVHERKDFRWKCPVHEFVQYFGSLPLETVYIDGMVLNHYPDPTKSRGSYLPLLELAVKEAPGDERMRYYLGREYMYKGKWQESINTLKEYLLLPNAKWCDERCAAMRWIARSYYRLGNIKEAYQWYFKAIAEVPGMRDPYVEFAKICYEQSDWPMVYYLTLEALKVKEKSRTFVNMGYSWDYTPDDLCAIAAYRLGLFHESLEHAKAALHFAPNHERLKSNLKLIQAVQKE
;
A
#
# COMPACT_ATOMS: atom_id res chain seq x y z
N MET A 1 9.07 -18.88 -30.97
CA MET A 1 8.59 -17.58 -30.47
C MET A 1 9.75 -17.00 -29.69
N SER A 2 10.31 -15.87 -30.12
CA SER A 2 11.29 -15.16 -29.28
C SER A 2 10.57 -14.76 -27.98
N GLY A 3 11.10 -15.16 -26.83
CA GLY A 3 10.52 -14.80 -25.52
C GLY A 3 10.54 -13.28 -25.32
N LEU A 4 9.64 -12.78 -24.45
CA LEU A 4 9.64 -11.38 -24.04
C LEU A 4 10.96 -11.07 -23.31
N LYS A 5 11.63 -9.98 -23.66
CA LYS A 5 12.82 -9.49 -22.96
C LYS A 5 12.40 -8.67 -21.75
N ILE A 6 12.65 -9.18 -20.54
CA ILE A 6 12.22 -8.57 -19.28
C ILE A 6 13.44 -8.00 -18.55
N CYS A 7 13.37 -6.71 -18.20
CA CYS A 7 14.37 -6.04 -17.37
C CYS A 7 13.79 -5.71 -16.00
N VAL A 8 14.46 -6.14 -14.93
CA VAL A 8 14.27 -5.56 -13.61
C VAL A 8 15.20 -4.35 -13.48
N TYR A 9 14.71 -3.24 -12.96
CA TYR A 9 15.53 -2.07 -12.69
C TYR A 9 15.26 -1.44 -11.32
N ALA A 10 16.29 -0.86 -10.71
CA ALA A 10 16.21 -0.28 -9.38
C ALA A 10 17.17 0.91 -9.21
N ILE A 11 16.85 1.77 -8.24
CA ILE A 11 17.83 2.72 -7.67
C ILE A 11 18.27 2.20 -6.30
N CYS A 12 19.52 2.45 -5.92
CA CYS A 12 20.01 2.08 -4.59
C CYS A 12 20.90 3.16 -3.97
N LYS A 13 21.05 3.09 -2.65
CA LYS A 13 22.08 3.78 -1.88
C LYS A 13 22.27 3.09 -0.53
N ASN A 14 23.47 2.58 -0.29
CA ASN A 14 23.86 1.86 0.93
C ASN A 14 22.93 0.69 1.25
N GLU A 15 22.82 -0.27 0.33
CA GLU A 15 21.89 -1.41 0.39
C GLU A 15 22.61 -2.76 0.46
N GLU A 16 23.87 -2.79 0.90
CA GLU A 16 24.75 -3.98 0.87
C GLU A 16 24.08 -5.20 1.51
N ALA A 17 23.34 -4.99 2.62
CA ALA A 17 22.64 -6.03 3.37
C ALA A 17 21.48 -6.70 2.59
N PHE A 18 20.98 -6.05 1.55
CA PHE A 18 19.82 -6.51 0.79
C PHE A 18 20.20 -7.17 -0.55
N VAL A 19 21.37 -6.83 -1.09
CA VAL A 19 21.82 -7.23 -2.43
C VAL A 19 21.60 -8.72 -2.70
N ASP A 20 22.04 -9.59 -1.79
CA ASP A 20 22.06 -11.01 -2.08
C ASP A 20 20.65 -11.61 -2.26
N LYS A 21 19.76 -11.28 -1.33
CA LYS A 21 18.38 -11.79 -1.34
C LYS A 21 17.55 -11.12 -2.44
N TRP A 22 17.83 -9.86 -2.75
CA TRP A 22 17.19 -9.15 -3.85
C TRP A 22 17.56 -9.80 -5.18
N MET A 23 18.86 -9.97 -5.47
CA MET A 23 19.34 -10.61 -6.69
C MET A 23 18.81 -12.04 -6.85
N ASP A 24 18.72 -12.83 -5.76
CA ASP A 24 18.11 -14.17 -5.79
C ASP A 24 16.65 -14.15 -6.25
N SER A 25 15.89 -13.13 -5.84
CA SER A 25 14.48 -12.97 -6.20
C SER A 25 14.27 -12.38 -7.60
N MET A 26 15.23 -11.62 -8.12
CA MET A 26 15.15 -10.98 -9.44
C MET A 26 15.72 -11.83 -10.57
N LYS A 27 16.40 -12.95 -10.27
CA LYS A 27 17.13 -13.80 -11.23
C LYS A 27 16.32 -14.39 -12.39
N GLU A 28 14.98 -14.33 -12.33
CA GLU A 28 14.13 -14.78 -13.44
C GLU A 28 14.10 -13.76 -14.60
N ALA A 29 14.54 -12.51 -14.39
CA ALA A 29 14.65 -11.50 -15.44
C ALA A 29 15.79 -11.82 -16.44
N ASP A 30 15.68 -11.31 -17.67
CA ASP A 30 16.76 -11.42 -18.66
C ASP A 30 17.90 -10.42 -18.40
N LEU A 31 17.56 -9.31 -17.75
CA LEU A 31 18.48 -8.23 -17.43
C LEU A 31 18.11 -7.61 -16.09
N ILE A 32 19.13 -7.28 -15.29
CA ILE A 32 19.00 -6.53 -14.04
C ILE A 32 19.87 -5.29 -14.16
N VAL A 33 19.26 -4.11 -14.12
CA VAL A 33 19.95 -2.80 -14.17
C VAL A 33 19.77 -2.08 -12.86
N VAL A 34 20.86 -1.69 -12.21
CA VAL A 34 20.81 -0.91 -10.96
C VAL A 34 21.53 0.41 -11.12
N THR A 35 20.88 1.49 -10.71
CA THR A 35 21.48 2.82 -10.65
C THR A 35 21.77 3.17 -9.21
N ASP A 36 23.04 3.10 -8.85
CA ASP A 36 23.52 3.53 -7.56
C ASP A 36 23.54 5.06 -7.49
N THR A 37 22.99 5.62 -6.41
CA THR A 37 22.86 7.07 -6.23
C THR A 37 23.92 7.65 -5.29
N GLY A 38 25.05 6.95 -5.16
CA GLY A 38 26.21 7.32 -4.36
C GLY A 38 26.33 6.52 -3.07
N SER A 39 26.37 5.20 -3.17
CA SER A 39 26.72 4.31 -2.05
C SER A 39 28.16 4.52 -1.59
N GLU A 40 28.37 4.32 -0.30
CA GLU A 40 29.66 4.40 0.39
C GLU A 40 30.08 3.04 0.99
N ASP A 41 29.20 2.03 0.92
CA ASP A 41 29.43 0.64 1.29
C ASP A 41 29.69 -0.25 0.06
N ASP A 42 29.77 -1.57 0.25
CA ASP A 42 30.10 -2.53 -0.81
C ASP A 42 28.91 -2.84 -1.74
N THR A 43 27.82 -2.05 -1.72
CA THR A 43 26.61 -2.27 -2.54
C THR A 43 26.94 -2.43 -4.02
N VAL A 44 27.73 -1.51 -4.57
CA VAL A 44 28.04 -1.45 -6.01
C VAL A 44 28.82 -2.69 -6.45
N GLU A 45 29.87 -3.05 -5.71
CA GLU A 45 30.73 -4.18 -6.07
C GLU A 45 29.98 -5.51 -5.92
N LYS A 46 29.21 -5.69 -4.83
CA LYS A 46 28.36 -6.89 -4.67
C LYS A 46 27.34 -7.05 -5.78
N LEU A 47 26.67 -5.97 -6.19
CA LEU A 47 25.69 -6.05 -7.29
C LEU A 47 26.34 -6.50 -8.60
N LYS A 48 27.53 -5.97 -8.93
CA LYS A 48 28.30 -6.37 -10.13
C LYS A 48 28.72 -7.84 -10.05
N GLU A 49 29.25 -8.28 -8.92
CA GLU A 49 29.65 -9.68 -8.69
C GLU A 49 28.47 -10.65 -8.86
N ARG A 50 27.27 -10.22 -8.47
CA ARG A 50 26.02 -10.96 -8.63
C ARG A 50 25.43 -10.89 -10.04
N GLY A 51 26.06 -10.16 -10.96
CA GLY A 51 25.70 -10.10 -12.38
C GLY A 51 24.75 -8.96 -12.78
N ALA A 52 24.49 -7.99 -11.89
CA ALA A 52 23.73 -6.80 -12.28
C ALA A 52 24.59 -5.85 -13.12
N VAL A 53 23.97 -5.14 -14.06
CA VAL A 53 24.59 -3.99 -14.73
C VAL A 53 24.40 -2.78 -13.83
N VAL A 54 25.50 -2.25 -13.28
CA VAL A 54 25.45 -1.17 -12.29
C VAL A 54 26.00 0.13 -12.87
N TYR A 55 25.20 1.19 -12.75
CA TYR A 55 25.59 2.58 -13.03
C TYR A 55 25.70 3.36 -11.72
N VAL A 56 26.49 4.43 -11.71
CA VAL A 56 26.65 5.30 -10.54
C VAL A 56 26.31 6.74 -10.95
N ASP A 57 25.16 7.24 -10.49
CA ASP A 57 24.61 8.54 -10.84
C ASP A 57 24.07 9.26 -9.60
N VAL A 58 24.85 10.23 -9.10
CA VAL A 58 24.49 10.97 -7.88
C VAL A 58 23.49 12.08 -8.20
N VAL A 59 22.31 12.03 -7.59
CA VAL A 59 21.23 13.02 -7.79
C VAL A 59 21.29 14.13 -6.75
N LYS A 60 21.52 15.38 -7.19
CA LYS A 60 21.54 16.59 -6.35
C LYS A 60 20.84 17.77 -7.05
N PRO A 61 19.83 18.41 -6.44
CA PRO A 61 19.17 18.05 -5.18
C PRO A 61 18.43 16.70 -5.27
N TRP A 62 18.28 15.99 -4.15
CA TRP A 62 17.65 14.67 -4.12
C TRP A 62 16.17 14.74 -4.51
N ARG A 63 15.76 13.90 -5.48
CA ARG A 63 14.36 13.63 -5.82
C ARG A 63 14.23 12.20 -6.34
N PHE A 64 13.19 11.49 -5.91
CA PHE A 64 12.96 10.10 -6.32
C PHE A 64 12.58 10.00 -7.81
N ASP A 65 11.73 10.90 -8.34
CA ASP A 65 11.40 10.95 -9.77
C ASP A 65 12.63 11.09 -10.67
N VAL A 66 13.55 12.00 -10.34
CA VAL A 66 14.78 12.22 -11.12
C VAL A 66 15.65 10.97 -11.11
N ALA A 67 15.91 10.39 -9.93
CA ALA A 67 16.72 9.18 -9.81
C ALA A 67 16.12 7.99 -10.59
N ARG A 68 14.80 7.80 -10.52
CA ARG A 68 14.10 6.72 -11.24
C ARG A 68 14.09 6.94 -12.74
N ASN A 69 13.99 8.17 -13.23
CA ASN A 69 14.08 8.45 -14.66
C ASN A 69 15.49 8.19 -15.19
N ILE A 70 16.54 8.61 -14.48
CA ILE A 70 17.93 8.26 -14.85
C ILE A 70 18.09 6.73 -14.90
N SER A 71 17.56 6.03 -13.89
CA SER A 71 17.62 4.56 -13.88
C SER A 71 16.83 3.90 -15.00
N LEU A 72 15.72 4.49 -15.45
CA LEU A 72 14.94 4.00 -16.58
C LEU A 72 15.66 4.27 -17.91
N ASP A 73 16.38 5.39 -18.04
CA ASP A 73 17.17 5.71 -19.23
C ASP A 73 18.31 4.70 -19.47
N HIS A 74 18.81 4.07 -18.41
CA HIS A 74 19.81 2.99 -18.49
C HIS A 74 19.24 1.64 -18.95
N VAL A 75 17.92 1.49 -18.96
CA VAL A 75 17.27 0.27 -19.47
C VAL A 75 17.32 0.29 -21.00
N PRO A 76 17.87 -0.74 -21.68
CA PRO A 76 17.96 -0.79 -23.14
C PRO A 76 16.61 -0.64 -23.85
N GLU A 77 16.62 0.01 -25.01
CA GLU A 77 15.42 0.26 -25.83
C GLU A 77 14.79 -1.00 -26.45
N ASP A 78 15.51 -2.12 -26.49
CA ASP A 78 15.05 -3.41 -27.00
C ASP A 78 14.37 -4.29 -25.92
N VAL A 79 14.22 -3.78 -24.69
CA VAL A 79 13.45 -4.42 -23.63
C VAL A 79 11.95 -4.31 -23.91
N ASP A 80 11.20 -5.40 -23.73
CA ASP A 80 9.75 -5.43 -23.90
C ASP A 80 9.04 -4.97 -22.61
N ILE A 81 9.46 -5.49 -21.46
CA ILE A 81 8.83 -5.24 -20.16
C ILE A 81 9.87 -4.77 -19.14
N CYS A 82 9.56 -3.65 -18.48
CA CYS A 82 10.31 -3.09 -17.38
C CYS A 82 9.59 -3.38 -16.06
N VAL A 83 10.34 -3.83 -15.06
CA VAL A 83 9.87 -4.11 -13.70
C VAL A 83 10.72 -3.31 -12.72
N CYS A 84 10.11 -2.32 -12.06
CA CYS A 84 10.82 -1.52 -11.05
C CYS A 84 10.56 -2.06 -9.64
N THR A 85 11.63 -2.30 -8.88
CA THR A 85 11.58 -2.73 -7.48
C THR A 85 12.60 -1.96 -6.63
N ASP A 86 12.44 -2.02 -5.31
CA ASP A 86 13.45 -1.58 -4.35
C ASP A 86 14.26 -2.77 -3.80
N LEU A 87 15.50 -2.54 -3.35
CA LEU A 87 16.39 -3.63 -2.93
C LEU A 87 15.87 -4.37 -1.69
N ASP A 88 15.04 -3.71 -0.88
CA ASP A 88 14.34 -4.31 0.26
C ASP A 88 13.05 -5.05 -0.14
N GLU A 89 12.74 -5.20 -1.43
CA GLU A 89 11.56 -5.92 -1.93
C GLU A 89 11.93 -7.24 -2.63
N ARG A 90 11.13 -8.30 -2.48
CA ARG A 90 11.44 -9.63 -3.06
C ARG A 90 10.22 -10.27 -3.70
N PHE A 91 10.36 -10.71 -4.95
CA PHE A 91 9.34 -11.52 -5.60
C PHE A 91 9.34 -12.96 -5.10
N ASP A 92 8.15 -13.55 -5.04
CA ASP A 92 8.03 -14.99 -4.87
C ASP A 92 8.49 -15.73 -6.15
N PRO A 93 9.11 -16.92 -6.02
CA PRO A 93 9.54 -17.70 -7.18
C PRO A 93 8.41 -18.00 -8.17
N GLY A 94 8.74 -17.98 -9.46
CA GLY A 94 7.81 -18.17 -10.57
C GLY A 94 7.16 -16.87 -11.05
N TRP A 95 7.53 -15.70 -10.51
CA TRP A 95 6.92 -14.42 -10.88
C TRP A 95 7.01 -14.12 -12.38
N ARG A 96 8.08 -14.53 -13.07
CA ARG A 96 8.21 -14.31 -14.52
C ARG A 96 7.14 -15.06 -15.29
N SER A 97 6.93 -16.34 -14.96
CA SER A 97 5.93 -17.17 -15.63
C SER A 97 4.52 -16.57 -15.49
N ARG A 98 4.18 -16.07 -14.30
CA ARG A 98 2.91 -15.38 -14.02
C ARG A 98 2.76 -14.10 -14.85
N LEU A 99 3.83 -13.31 -14.90
CA LEU A 99 3.88 -12.08 -15.71
C LEU A 99 3.66 -12.40 -17.19
N GLU A 100 4.45 -13.31 -17.77
CA GLU A 100 4.35 -13.65 -19.20
C GLU A 100 2.98 -14.27 -19.54
N GLU A 101 2.46 -15.16 -18.69
CA GLU A 101 1.13 -15.75 -18.86
C GLU A 101 0.05 -14.67 -18.91
N ALA A 102 0.03 -13.74 -17.94
CA ALA A 102 -0.95 -12.66 -17.92
C ALA A 102 -0.75 -11.68 -19.09
N TRP A 103 0.50 -11.36 -19.42
CA TRP A 103 0.84 -10.36 -20.44
C TRP A 103 0.47 -10.82 -21.85
N LEU A 104 0.79 -12.06 -22.19
CA LEU A 104 0.56 -12.65 -23.51
C LEU A 104 -0.92 -13.02 -23.71
N ASN A 105 -1.61 -13.46 -22.65
CA ASN A 105 -3.02 -13.82 -22.71
C ASN A 105 -3.98 -12.64 -22.49
N HIS A 106 -3.47 -11.43 -22.24
CA HIS A 106 -4.30 -10.23 -22.07
C HIS A 106 -5.14 -9.99 -23.33
N LYS A 107 -6.45 -9.86 -23.14
CA LYS A 107 -7.41 -9.57 -24.20
C LYS A 107 -7.69 -8.07 -24.24
N PRO A 108 -7.18 -7.32 -25.24
CA PRO A 108 -7.36 -5.88 -25.31
C PRO A 108 -8.83 -5.48 -25.36
N ARG A 109 -9.18 -4.41 -24.66
CA ARG A 109 -10.52 -3.79 -24.75
C ARG A 109 -10.60 -2.83 -25.92
N ASN A 110 -9.50 -2.15 -26.23
CA ASN A 110 -9.38 -1.25 -27.36
C ASN A 110 -9.08 -2.03 -28.65
N LYS A 111 -9.60 -1.53 -29.78
CA LYS A 111 -9.25 -2.05 -31.11
C LYS A 111 -7.90 -1.48 -31.54
N GLY A 112 -7.02 -2.33 -32.07
CA GLY A 112 -5.72 -1.93 -32.60
C GLY A 112 -4.58 -2.11 -31.59
N ALA A 113 -3.46 -1.42 -31.84
CA ALA A 113 -2.31 -1.45 -30.95
C ALA A 113 -2.64 -0.79 -29.62
N ILE A 114 -2.15 -1.39 -28.54
CA ILE A 114 -2.28 -0.90 -27.16
C ILE A 114 -0.90 -0.89 -26.50
N VAL A 115 -0.80 -0.17 -25.40
CA VAL A 115 0.35 -0.23 -24.48
C VAL A 115 -0.14 -0.83 -23.16
N LYS A 116 0.68 -1.67 -22.53
CA LYS A 116 0.33 -2.34 -21.28
C LYS A 116 1.09 -1.79 -20.06
N THR A 117 0.41 -1.82 -18.92
CA THR A 117 1.01 -1.72 -17.58
C THR A 117 0.50 -2.85 -16.71
N GLY A 118 1.35 -3.39 -15.83
CA GLY A 118 1.04 -4.53 -14.98
C GLY A 118 0.70 -4.11 -13.55
N ARG A 119 -0.27 -4.80 -12.97
CA ARG A 119 -0.60 -4.75 -11.54
C ARG A 119 -0.50 -6.12 -10.92
N TYR A 120 0.16 -6.21 -9.77
CA TYR A 120 0.43 -7.46 -9.06
C TYR A 120 0.33 -7.23 -7.55
N LEU A 121 0.18 -8.30 -6.77
CA LEU A 121 -0.01 -8.19 -5.33
C LEU A 121 1.31 -7.76 -4.66
N TYR A 122 1.22 -6.79 -3.76
CA TYR A 122 2.34 -6.31 -2.98
C TYR A 122 1.99 -6.32 -1.49
N ASN A 123 2.80 -7.06 -0.74
CA ASN A 123 2.76 -7.15 0.71
C ASN A 123 3.70 -6.07 1.26
N TRP A 124 3.15 -4.90 1.53
CA TRP A 124 3.90 -3.73 2.03
C TRP A 124 4.41 -3.94 3.46
N SER A 125 3.70 -4.73 4.25
CA SER A 125 4.18 -5.22 5.54
C SER A 125 3.83 -6.69 5.72
N LEU A 126 4.65 -7.37 6.51
CA LEU A 126 4.44 -8.74 6.95
C LEU A 126 4.27 -8.76 8.47
N LYS A 127 3.49 -9.72 8.96
CA LYS A 127 3.38 -10.05 10.38
C LYS A 127 4.63 -10.80 10.84
N GLU A 128 4.78 -10.98 12.16
CA GLU A 128 5.91 -11.71 12.75
C GLU A 128 6.04 -13.15 12.24
N ASP A 129 4.93 -13.79 11.88
CA ASP A 129 4.89 -15.14 11.31
C ASP A 129 5.19 -15.18 9.79
N GLY A 130 5.49 -14.03 9.18
CA GLY A 130 5.75 -13.89 7.76
C GLY A 130 4.51 -13.80 6.87
N THR A 131 3.29 -13.87 7.44
CA THR A 131 2.06 -13.70 6.65
C THR A 131 1.81 -12.23 6.30
N PRO A 132 1.08 -11.92 5.22
CA PRO A 132 0.81 -10.54 4.84
C PRO A 132 0.00 -9.75 5.88
N ASP A 133 0.39 -8.49 6.10
CA ASP A 133 -0.32 -7.53 6.94
C ASP A 133 -1.02 -6.47 6.07
N ILE A 134 -0.28 -5.50 5.53
CA ILE A 134 -0.83 -4.48 4.63
C ILE A 134 -0.58 -4.89 3.17
N GLN A 135 -1.65 -4.89 2.37
CA GLN A 135 -1.60 -5.34 0.97
C GLN A 135 -2.30 -4.38 0.01
N PHE A 136 -1.74 -4.26 -1.20
CA PHE A 136 -2.37 -3.61 -2.34
C PHE A 136 -1.82 -4.12 -3.67
N TYR A 137 -2.46 -3.75 -4.78
CA TYR A 137 -1.91 -4.01 -6.10
C TYR A 137 -0.92 -2.91 -6.47
N TYR A 138 0.34 -3.28 -6.65
CA TYR A 138 1.39 -2.36 -7.08
C TYR A 138 1.35 -2.15 -8.58
N PHE A 139 2.02 -1.11 -9.08
CA PHE A 139 1.85 -0.62 -10.46
C PHE A 139 3.19 -0.30 -11.16
N LYS A 140 4.25 -1.02 -10.78
CA LYS A 140 5.63 -0.79 -11.25
C LYS A 140 6.08 -1.71 -12.41
N VAL A 141 5.14 -2.38 -13.07
CA VAL A 141 5.39 -3.13 -14.32
C VAL A 141 4.84 -2.32 -15.50
N HIS A 142 5.65 -2.12 -16.54
CA HIS A 142 5.25 -1.34 -17.70
C HIS A 142 6.03 -1.74 -18.96
N GLU A 143 5.52 -1.42 -20.14
CA GLU A 143 6.32 -1.49 -21.37
C GLU A 143 7.45 -0.47 -21.33
N ARG A 144 8.51 -0.70 -22.13
CA ARG A 144 9.70 0.16 -22.10
C ARG A 144 9.47 1.59 -22.59
N LYS A 145 8.56 1.79 -23.54
CA LYS A 145 8.43 3.06 -24.28
C LYS A 145 7.37 3.98 -23.71
N ASP A 146 7.63 5.28 -23.78
CA ASP A 146 6.71 6.37 -23.41
C ASP A 146 6.27 6.40 -21.93
N PHE A 147 7.01 5.76 -21.03
CA PHE A 147 6.82 5.85 -19.58
C PHE A 147 7.86 6.77 -18.94
N ARG A 148 7.44 7.56 -17.94
CA ARG A 148 8.34 8.40 -17.12
C ARG A 148 7.87 8.45 -15.67
N TRP A 149 8.81 8.50 -14.75
CA TRP A 149 8.52 8.67 -13.32
C TRP A 149 8.15 10.10 -13.00
N LYS A 150 7.17 10.25 -12.11
CA LYS A 150 6.68 11.54 -11.61
C LYS A 150 6.65 11.60 -10.09
N CYS A 151 6.71 12.83 -9.61
CA CYS A 151 6.67 13.24 -8.21
C CYS A 151 7.99 13.01 -7.44
N PRO A 152 8.48 13.99 -6.67
CA PRO A 152 9.77 13.89 -6.01
C PRO A 152 9.81 12.83 -4.91
N VAL A 153 8.65 12.35 -4.45
CA VAL A 153 8.43 11.32 -3.43
C VAL A 153 7.02 10.73 -3.65
N HIS A 154 6.78 9.49 -3.19
CA HIS A 154 5.57 8.74 -3.55
C HIS A 154 5.37 8.66 -5.07
N GLU A 155 6.50 8.47 -5.74
CA GLU A 155 6.65 8.51 -7.18
C GLU A 155 5.81 7.42 -7.86
N PHE A 156 5.40 7.70 -9.09
CA PHE A 156 4.70 6.72 -9.92
C PHE A 156 5.13 6.84 -11.37
N VAL A 157 5.07 5.72 -12.08
CA VAL A 157 5.34 5.68 -13.51
C VAL A 157 4.09 6.12 -14.28
N GLN A 158 4.21 7.15 -15.10
CA GLN A 158 3.15 7.70 -15.93
C GLN A 158 3.46 7.44 -17.41
N TYR A 159 2.44 7.05 -18.16
CA TYR A 159 2.49 6.91 -19.61
C TYR A 159 2.18 8.24 -20.31
N PHE A 160 2.95 8.57 -21.34
CA PHE A 160 2.87 9.81 -22.13
C PHE A 160 2.65 9.57 -23.63
N GLY A 161 2.52 8.31 -24.06
CA GLY A 161 2.30 7.98 -25.46
C GLY A 161 0.86 8.22 -25.92
N SER A 162 0.63 8.02 -27.22
CA SER A 162 -0.67 8.26 -27.86
C SER A 162 -1.57 7.02 -27.95
N LEU A 163 -1.01 5.82 -27.83
CA LEU A 163 -1.77 4.57 -27.86
C LEU A 163 -2.60 4.39 -26.58
N PRO A 164 -3.75 3.69 -26.63
CA PRO A 164 -4.51 3.36 -25.44
C PRO A 164 -3.68 2.55 -24.44
N LEU A 165 -3.62 3.02 -23.19
CA LEU A 165 -3.00 2.30 -22.08
C LEU A 165 -4.01 1.32 -21.45
N GLU A 166 -3.62 0.06 -21.29
CA GLU A 166 -4.42 -0.97 -20.61
C GLU A 166 -3.67 -1.58 -19.43
N THR A 167 -4.40 -1.85 -18.35
CA THR A 167 -3.87 -2.51 -17.15
C THR A 167 -4.07 -4.02 -17.23
N VAL A 168 -2.98 -4.77 -17.09
CA VAL A 168 -2.94 -6.22 -16.95
C VAL A 168 -2.84 -6.56 -15.47
N TYR A 169 -3.79 -7.32 -14.92
CA TYR A 169 -3.67 -7.87 -13.56
C TYR A 169 -2.94 -9.21 -13.64
N ILE A 170 -1.86 -9.34 -12.88
CA ILE A 170 -0.94 -10.48 -12.92
C ILE A 170 -1.18 -11.33 -11.68
N ASP A 171 -2.17 -12.21 -11.76
CA ASP A 171 -2.54 -13.05 -10.63
C ASP A 171 -1.42 -14.06 -10.30
N GLY A 172 -1.12 -14.20 -9.00
CA GLY A 172 -0.06 -15.08 -8.51
C GLY A 172 1.36 -14.49 -8.52
N MET A 173 1.56 -13.29 -9.09
CA MET A 173 2.79 -12.52 -8.90
C MET A 173 2.70 -11.73 -7.59
N VAL A 174 3.62 -11.98 -6.66
CA VAL A 174 3.62 -11.40 -5.32
C VAL A 174 4.98 -10.81 -5.00
N LEU A 175 5.00 -9.55 -4.56
CA LEU A 175 6.19 -8.85 -4.09
C LEU A 175 6.08 -8.58 -2.58
N ASN A 176 7.13 -8.86 -1.83
CA ASN A 176 7.16 -8.73 -0.37
C ASN A 176 8.18 -7.67 0.06
N HIS A 177 7.79 -6.75 0.94
CA HIS A 177 8.67 -5.70 1.47
C HIS A 177 9.33 -6.10 2.79
N TYR A 178 10.64 -5.94 2.88
CA TYR A 178 11.48 -6.23 4.06
C TYR A 178 12.29 -4.98 4.45
N PRO A 179 11.63 -3.88 4.88
CA PRO A 179 12.30 -2.61 5.09
C PRO A 179 13.35 -2.67 6.19
N ASP A 180 14.43 -1.90 6.04
CA ASP A 180 15.32 -1.56 7.15
C ASP A 180 14.61 -0.59 8.11
N PRO A 181 14.29 -0.99 9.36
CA PRO A 181 13.61 -0.11 10.31
C PRO A 181 14.48 1.05 10.79
N THR A 182 15.81 0.99 10.57
CA THR A 182 16.76 2.04 10.97
C THR A 182 16.88 3.16 9.93
N LYS A 183 16.45 2.91 8.69
CA LYS A 183 16.57 3.87 7.59
C LYS A 183 15.62 5.06 7.78
N SER A 184 16.21 6.25 7.83
CA SER A 184 15.45 7.48 8.02
C SER A 184 14.55 7.79 6.83
N ARG A 185 13.27 8.05 7.10
CA ARG A 185 12.31 8.65 6.14
C ARG A 185 12.23 10.17 6.30
N GLY A 186 13.26 10.81 6.88
CA GLY A 186 13.26 12.24 7.19
C GLY A 186 13.15 13.17 5.98
N SER A 187 13.51 12.70 4.78
CA SER A 187 13.41 13.48 3.53
C SER A 187 11.98 13.61 3.00
N TYR A 188 11.03 12.78 3.44
CA TYR A 188 9.70 12.69 2.82
C TYR A 188 8.88 13.97 3.02
N LEU A 189 8.82 14.48 4.25
CA LEU A 189 8.02 15.67 4.55
C LEU A 189 8.53 16.91 3.80
N PRO A 190 9.83 17.28 3.84
CA PRO A 190 10.33 18.41 3.04
C PRO A 190 10.10 18.26 1.54
N LEU A 191 10.21 17.04 0.99
CA LEU A 191 9.94 16.78 -0.42
C LEU A 191 8.45 16.93 -0.76
N LEU A 192 7.55 16.51 0.12
CA LEU A 192 6.10 16.71 -0.05
C LEU A 192 5.71 18.18 0.02
N GLU A 193 6.27 18.93 0.99
CA GLU A 193 6.06 20.38 1.09
C GLU A 193 6.57 21.10 -0.16
N LEU A 194 7.75 20.72 -0.67
CA LEU A 194 8.29 21.22 -1.92
C LEU A 194 7.39 20.88 -3.12
N ALA A 195 6.97 19.62 -3.26
CA ALA A 195 6.15 19.16 -4.37
C ALA A 195 4.82 19.93 -4.46
N VAL A 196 4.17 20.11 -3.32
CA VAL A 196 2.92 20.86 -3.20
C VAL A 196 3.12 22.35 -3.50
N LYS A 197 4.28 22.91 -3.16
CA LYS A 197 4.63 24.29 -3.51
C LYS A 197 4.90 24.46 -5.02
N GLU A 198 5.59 23.51 -5.64
CA GLU A 198 5.90 23.50 -7.07
C GLU A 198 4.64 23.29 -7.93
N ALA A 199 3.73 22.43 -7.48
CA ALA A 199 2.50 22.10 -8.19
C ALA A 199 1.28 22.09 -7.23
N PRO A 200 0.71 23.26 -6.89
CA PRO A 200 -0.39 23.33 -5.92
C PRO A 200 -1.65 22.56 -6.31
N GLY A 201 -1.87 22.33 -7.61
CA GLY A 201 -2.99 21.56 -8.13
C GLY A 201 -2.77 20.04 -8.20
N ASP A 202 -1.59 19.53 -7.83
CA ASP A 202 -1.31 18.09 -7.80
C ASP A 202 -2.01 17.45 -6.60
N GLU A 203 -3.11 16.73 -6.87
CA GLU A 203 -3.93 16.10 -5.85
C GLU A 203 -3.19 14.99 -5.09
N ARG A 204 -2.31 14.25 -5.76
CA ARG A 204 -1.56 13.15 -5.17
C ARG A 204 -0.59 13.68 -4.12
N MET A 205 0.19 14.71 -4.48
CA MET A 205 1.14 15.33 -3.55
C MET A 205 0.44 15.99 -2.37
N ARG A 206 -0.71 16.65 -2.61
CA ARG A 206 -1.53 17.23 -1.53
C ARG A 206 -2.05 16.15 -0.57
N TYR A 207 -2.58 15.04 -1.09
CA TYR A 207 -3.04 13.92 -0.28
C TYR A 207 -1.91 13.37 0.60
N TYR A 208 -0.76 13.06 0.00
CA TYR A 208 0.36 12.49 0.74
C TYR A 208 0.95 13.46 1.76
N LEU A 209 0.99 14.77 1.47
CA LEU A 209 1.41 15.77 2.44
C LEU A 209 0.50 15.77 3.68
N GLY A 210 -0.81 15.78 3.48
CA GLY A 210 -1.77 15.73 4.57
C GLY A 210 -1.64 14.46 5.42
N ARG A 211 -1.44 13.30 4.76
CA ARG A 211 -1.18 12.02 5.45
C ARG A 211 0.15 12.04 6.22
N GLU A 212 1.20 12.64 5.66
CA GLU A 212 2.49 12.73 6.33
C GLU A 212 2.42 13.64 7.57
N TYR A 213 1.69 14.75 7.50
CA TYR A 213 1.38 15.56 8.68
C TYR A 213 0.67 14.76 9.78
N MET A 214 -0.30 13.92 9.41
CA MET A 214 -0.96 13.02 10.37
C MET A 214 0.05 12.07 11.03
N TYR A 215 0.94 11.43 10.26
CA TYR A 215 1.96 10.53 10.82
C TYR A 215 2.97 11.24 11.72
N LYS A 216 3.23 12.53 11.49
CA LYS A 216 4.07 13.37 12.36
C LYS A 216 3.31 13.98 13.55
N GLY A 217 2.03 13.67 13.73
CA GLY A 217 1.20 14.22 14.80
C GLY A 217 0.84 15.71 14.63
N LYS A 218 1.05 16.26 13.43
CA LYS A 218 0.64 17.61 13.03
C LYS A 218 -0.84 17.59 12.62
N TRP A 219 -1.71 17.38 13.61
CA TRP A 219 -3.12 17.05 13.39
C TRP A 219 -3.87 18.16 12.67
N GLN A 220 -3.64 19.43 13.03
CA GLN A 220 -4.35 20.55 12.43
C GLN A 220 -3.89 20.80 10.98
N GLU A 221 -2.60 20.68 10.71
CA GLU A 221 -2.06 20.79 9.35
C GLU A 221 -2.59 19.65 8.47
N SER A 222 -2.64 18.42 8.97
CA SER A 222 -3.29 17.28 8.30
C SER A 222 -4.74 17.60 7.92
N ILE A 223 -5.54 18.08 8.87
CA ILE A 223 -6.95 18.41 8.63
C ILE A 223 -7.08 19.48 7.53
N ASN A 224 -6.29 20.54 7.62
CA ASN A 224 -6.34 21.65 6.66
C ASN A 224 -5.94 21.17 5.26
N THR A 225 -4.79 20.51 5.14
CA THR A 225 -4.25 20.02 3.86
C THR A 225 -5.16 18.98 3.21
N LEU A 226 -5.74 18.06 3.98
CA LEU A 226 -6.63 17.03 3.42
C LEU A 226 -8.00 17.60 3.02
N LYS A 227 -8.49 18.63 3.73
CA LYS A 227 -9.69 19.37 3.28
C LYS A 227 -9.44 20.12 1.98
N GLU A 228 -8.27 20.75 1.82
CA GLU A 228 -7.86 21.37 0.55
C GLU A 228 -7.81 20.32 -0.57
N TYR A 229 -7.20 19.16 -0.32
CA TYR A 229 -7.19 18.04 -1.26
C TYR A 229 -8.61 17.66 -1.71
N LEU A 230 -9.56 17.49 -0.78
CA LEU A 230 -10.93 17.10 -1.11
C LEU A 230 -11.69 18.12 -1.98
N LEU A 231 -11.23 19.37 -2.03
CA LEU A 231 -11.77 20.44 -2.87
C LEU A 231 -11.11 20.53 -4.25
N LEU A 232 -9.99 19.83 -4.49
CA LEU A 232 -9.32 19.87 -5.79
C LEU A 232 -10.17 19.20 -6.88
N PRO A 233 -10.34 19.81 -8.07
CA PRO A 233 -11.15 19.25 -9.14
C PRO A 233 -10.73 17.86 -9.63
N ASN A 234 -9.43 17.53 -9.51
CA ASN A 234 -8.86 16.26 -9.96
C ASN A 234 -8.88 15.18 -8.87
N ALA A 235 -9.17 15.53 -7.60
CA ALA A 235 -9.31 14.58 -6.50
C ALA A 235 -10.65 13.84 -6.61
N LYS A 236 -10.77 12.95 -7.61
CA LYS A 236 -11.98 12.20 -7.97
C LYS A 236 -11.92 10.72 -7.59
N TRP A 237 -10.76 10.22 -7.18
CA TRP A 237 -10.61 8.81 -6.81
C TRP A 237 -11.23 8.55 -5.44
N CYS A 238 -12.41 7.92 -5.42
CA CYS A 238 -13.20 7.71 -4.21
C CYS A 238 -12.43 6.97 -3.10
N ASP A 239 -11.58 6.00 -3.41
CA ASP A 239 -10.81 5.27 -2.41
C ASP A 239 -9.81 6.17 -1.66
N GLU A 240 -9.07 7.01 -2.39
CA GLU A 240 -8.12 7.96 -1.79
C GLU A 240 -8.85 9.07 -1.03
N ARG A 241 -10.00 9.52 -1.54
CA ARG A 241 -10.89 10.45 -0.84
C ARG A 241 -11.41 9.87 0.47
N CYS A 242 -11.87 8.62 0.47
CA CYS A 242 -12.29 7.90 1.67
C CYS A 242 -11.14 7.82 2.70
N ALA A 243 -9.93 7.48 2.24
CA ALA A 243 -8.75 7.48 3.10
C ALA A 243 -8.42 8.88 3.66
N ALA A 244 -8.51 9.94 2.85
CA ALA A 244 -8.32 11.31 3.33
C ALA A 244 -9.33 11.68 4.42
N MET A 245 -10.60 11.30 4.24
CA MET A 245 -11.65 11.51 5.25
C MET A 245 -11.37 10.76 6.55
N ARG A 246 -10.87 9.52 6.48
CA ARG A 246 -10.42 8.73 7.64
C ARG A 246 -9.26 9.41 8.38
N TRP A 247 -8.28 9.93 7.66
CA TRP A 247 -7.14 10.66 8.24
C TRP A 247 -7.56 11.97 8.90
N ILE A 248 -8.52 12.70 8.30
CA ILE A 248 -9.15 13.87 8.92
C ILE A 248 -9.87 13.46 10.21
N ALA A 249 -10.68 12.40 10.17
CA ALA A 249 -11.42 11.90 11.33
C ALA A 249 -10.48 11.53 12.49
N ARG A 250 -9.43 10.76 12.21
CA ARG A 250 -8.40 10.40 13.17
C ARG A 250 -7.70 11.63 13.75
N SER A 251 -7.41 12.63 12.93
CA SER A 251 -6.77 13.87 13.37
C SER A 251 -7.69 14.67 14.31
N TYR A 252 -8.99 14.76 14.01
CA TYR A 252 -9.97 15.37 14.90
C TYR A 252 -10.08 14.64 16.23
N TYR A 253 -10.12 13.30 16.20
CA TYR A 253 -10.14 12.47 17.41
C TYR A 253 -8.94 12.76 18.31
N ARG A 254 -7.73 12.85 17.73
CA ARG A 254 -6.50 13.16 18.48
C ARG A 254 -6.46 14.57 19.06
N LEU A 255 -7.26 15.49 18.54
CA LEU A 255 -7.45 16.83 19.11
C LEU A 255 -8.60 16.88 20.14
N GLY A 256 -9.24 15.75 20.46
CA GLY A 256 -10.37 15.69 21.39
C GLY A 256 -11.72 16.10 20.77
N ASN A 257 -11.77 16.35 19.47
CA ASN A 257 -12.98 16.76 18.74
C ASN A 257 -13.77 15.54 18.27
N ILE A 258 -14.41 14.85 19.22
CA ILE A 258 -15.07 13.56 19.00
C ILE A 258 -16.20 13.65 17.96
N LYS A 259 -17.02 14.71 18.04
CA LYS A 259 -18.16 14.92 17.14
C LYS A 259 -17.70 15.04 15.68
N GLU A 260 -16.65 15.81 15.44
CA GLU A 260 -16.04 15.98 14.13
C GLU A 260 -15.44 14.68 13.62
N ALA A 261 -14.76 13.91 14.49
CA ALA A 261 -14.24 12.60 14.12
C ALA A 261 -15.37 11.67 13.61
N TYR A 262 -16.48 11.57 14.34
CA TYR A 262 -17.65 10.78 13.93
C TYR A 262 -18.20 11.26 12.58
N GLN A 263 -18.39 12.57 12.40
CA GLN A 263 -18.88 13.14 11.14
C GLN A 263 -17.99 12.77 9.94
N TRP A 264 -16.67 12.80 10.10
CA TRP A 264 -15.74 12.45 9.03
C TRP A 264 -15.67 10.95 8.75
N TYR A 265 -15.83 10.09 9.75
CA TYR A 265 -16.00 8.65 9.51
C TYR A 265 -17.28 8.34 8.75
N PHE A 266 -18.41 8.96 9.10
CA PHE A 266 -19.64 8.79 8.32
C PHE A 266 -19.48 9.26 6.86
N LYS A 267 -18.76 10.37 6.63
CA LYS A 267 -18.42 10.83 5.27
C LYS A 267 -17.55 9.79 4.53
N ALA A 268 -16.54 9.23 5.19
CA ALA A 268 -15.68 8.21 4.59
C ALA A 268 -16.47 6.94 4.20
N ILE A 269 -17.35 6.48 5.09
CA ILE A 269 -18.26 5.35 4.83
C ILE A 269 -19.18 5.66 3.65
N ALA A 270 -19.74 6.87 3.58
CA ALA A 270 -20.61 7.28 2.48
C ALA A 270 -19.85 7.39 1.14
N GLU A 271 -18.56 7.76 1.17
CA GLU A 271 -17.71 7.87 -0.03
C GLU A 271 -17.42 6.49 -0.64
N VAL A 272 -17.12 5.48 0.18
CA VAL A 272 -16.90 4.10 -0.28
C VAL A 272 -17.52 3.07 0.70
N PRO A 273 -18.83 2.76 0.56
CA PRO A 273 -19.52 1.84 1.47
C PRO A 273 -18.97 0.41 1.44
N GLY A 274 -18.33 0.02 0.33
CA GLY A 274 -17.69 -1.29 0.15
C GLY A 274 -16.27 -1.40 0.70
N MET A 275 -15.73 -0.35 1.34
CA MET A 275 -14.41 -0.41 1.97
C MET A 275 -14.55 -0.74 3.45
N ARG A 276 -13.85 -1.78 3.92
CA ARG A 276 -13.97 -2.26 5.30
C ARG A 276 -13.31 -1.31 6.33
N ASP A 277 -12.18 -0.74 5.96
CA ASP A 277 -11.36 0.09 6.85
C ASP A 277 -12.09 1.23 7.59
N PRO A 278 -12.90 2.10 6.93
CA PRO A 278 -13.56 3.20 7.64
C PRO A 278 -14.50 2.70 8.74
N TYR A 279 -15.15 1.55 8.57
CA TYR A 279 -15.99 0.96 9.61
C TYR A 279 -15.17 0.46 10.80
N VAL A 280 -14.07 -0.26 10.53
CA VAL A 280 -13.23 -0.85 11.59
C VAL A 280 -12.49 0.22 12.38
N GLU A 281 -11.94 1.23 11.70
CA GLU A 281 -11.30 2.38 12.37
C GLU A 281 -12.29 3.17 13.21
N PHE A 282 -13.51 3.39 12.70
CA PHE A 282 -14.54 4.09 13.45
C PHE A 282 -14.99 3.26 14.67
N ALA A 283 -15.18 1.95 14.52
CA ALA A 283 -15.51 1.05 15.62
C ALA A 283 -14.46 1.08 16.74
N LYS A 284 -13.16 1.20 16.42
CA LYS A 284 -12.10 1.36 17.43
C LYS A 284 -12.26 2.64 18.24
N ILE A 285 -12.61 3.75 17.60
CA ILE A 285 -12.87 5.01 18.31
C ILE A 285 -14.13 4.90 19.16
N CYS A 286 -15.21 4.32 18.64
CA CYS A 286 -16.44 4.08 19.41
C CYS A 286 -16.19 3.17 20.63
N TYR A 287 -15.32 2.17 20.48
CA TYR A 287 -14.90 1.29 21.56
C TYR A 287 -14.21 2.07 22.68
N GLU A 288 -13.29 2.98 22.35
CA GLU A 288 -12.63 3.84 23.34
C GLU A 288 -13.63 4.77 24.07
N GLN A 289 -14.74 5.12 23.41
CA GLN A 289 -15.84 5.90 24.00
C GLN A 289 -16.90 5.03 24.71
N SER A 290 -16.74 3.70 24.76
CA SER A 290 -17.74 2.74 25.26
C SER A 290 -19.11 2.86 24.57
N ASP A 291 -19.15 3.31 23.31
CA ASP A 291 -20.35 3.40 22.48
C ASP A 291 -20.67 2.03 21.87
N TRP A 292 -21.08 1.09 22.73
CA TRP A 292 -21.31 -0.31 22.36
C TRP A 292 -22.31 -0.52 21.22
N PRO A 293 -23.45 0.22 21.15
CA PRO A 293 -24.35 0.12 20.00
C PRO A 293 -23.66 0.44 18.67
N MET A 294 -22.83 1.50 18.64
CA MET A 294 -22.11 1.90 17.43
C MET A 294 -21.01 0.91 17.07
N VAL A 295 -20.25 0.41 18.04
CA VAL A 295 -19.23 -0.65 17.81
C VAL A 295 -19.88 -1.88 17.17
N TYR A 296 -21.00 -2.33 17.74
CA TYR A 296 -21.73 -3.50 17.22
C TYR A 296 -22.21 -3.28 15.79
N TYR A 297 -22.87 -2.15 15.52
CA TYR A 297 -23.33 -1.83 14.17
C TYR A 297 -22.19 -1.77 13.15
N LEU A 298 -21.14 -1.00 13.44
CA LEU A 298 -20.02 -0.79 12.51
C LEU A 298 -19.26 -2.08 12.20
N THR A 299 -19.07 -2.94 13.20
CA THR A 299 -18.37 -4.22 13.01
C THR A 299 -19.20 -5.21 12.20
N LEU A 300 -20.52 -5.26 12.39
CA LEU A 300 -21.41 -6.03 11.52
C LEU A 300 -21.36 -5.56 10.07
N GLU A 301 -21.43 -4.24 9.82
CA GLU A 301 -21.30 -3.70 8.46
C GLU A 301 -19.93 -3.99 7.85
N ALA A 302 -18.84 -3.85 8.62
CA ALA A 302 -17.49 -4.18 8.18
C ALA A 302 -17.40 -5.65 7.73
N LEU A 303 -17.99 -6.57 8.50
CA LEU A 303 -17.97 -8.01 8.22
C LEU A 303 -18.80 -8.40 6.99
N LYS A 304 -19.73 -7.55 6.51
CA LYS A 304 -20.44 -7.78 5.23
C LYS A 304 -19.56 -7.59 4.01
N VAL A 305 -18.54 -6.74 4.09
CA VAL A 305 -17.57 -6.54 2.99
C VAL A 305 -16.65 -7.75 2.94
N LYS A 306 -16.78 -8.64 1.94
CA LYS A 306 -16.00 -9.90 1.88
C LYS A 306 -14.73 -9.85 1.03
N GLU A 307 -14.54 -8.80 0.24
CA GLU A 307 -13.43 -8.69 -0.72
C GLU A 307 -12.56 -7.46 -0.44
N LYS A 308 -11.23 -7.65 -0.54
CA LYS A 308 -10.25 -6.56 -0.46
C LYS A 308 -10.36 -5.66 -1.69
N SER A 309 -10.11 -4.37 -1.52
CA SER A 309 -9.99 -3.45 -2.65
C SER A 309 -8.80 -3.88 -3.52
N ARG A 310 -9.04 -3.98 -4.83
CA ARG A 310 -7.98 -4.20 -5.83
C ARG A 310 -7.33 -2.90 -6.28
N THR A 311 -7.91 -1.76 -5.93
CA THR A 311 -7.47 -0.44 -6.38
C THR A 311 -6.71 0.30 -5.29
N PHE A 312 -6.98 0.00 -4.01
CA PHE A 312 -6.43 0.75 -2.88
C PHE A 312 -5.83 -0.14 -1.79
N VAL A 313 -5.13 0.50 -0.85
CA VAL A 313 -4.53 -0.18 0.31
C VAL A 313 -5.59 -0.78 1.22
N ASN A 314 -5.31 -1.98 1.71
CA ASN A 314 -6.13 -2.71 2.66
C ASN A 314 -5.37 -2.83 3.98
N MET A 315 -5.91 -2.28 5.06
CA MET A 315 -5.27 -2.32 6.37
C MET A 315 -5.39 -3.72 6.97
N GLY A 316 -4.28 -4.31 7.46
CA GLY A 316 -4.28 -5.68 7.96
C GLY A 316 -5.27 -5.92 9.11
N TYR A 317 -5.39 -4.96 10.04
CA TYR A 317 -6.37 -5.04 11.14
C TYR A 317 -7.83 -5.01 10.69
N SER A 318 -8.13 -4.63 9.44
CA SER A 318 -9.50 -4.75 8.91
C SER A 318 -9.79 -6.19 8.49
N TRP A 319 -8.76 -7.01 8.28
CA TRP A 319 -8.84 -8.35 7.70
C TRP A 319 -8.31 -9.45 8.62
N ASP A 320 -8.03 -9.12 9.89
CA ASP A 320 -7.65 -10.06 10.94
C ASP A 320 -8.81 -10.28 11.93
N TYR A 321 -8.50 -10.74 13.15
CA TYR A 321 -9.48 -11.00 14.21
C TYR A 321 -10.20 -9.74 14.72
N THR A 322 -9.71 -8.53 14.42
CA THR A 322 -10.17 -7.29 15.04
C THR A 322 -11.66 -7.01 14.86
N PRO A 323 -12.27 -7.16 13.66
CA PRO A 323 -13.70 -6.86 13.49
C PRO A 323 -14.59 -7.79 14.31
N ASP A 324 -14.28 -9.09 14.31
CA ASP A 324 -15.01 -10.08 15.10
C ASP A 324 -14.79 -9.88 16.60
N ASP A 325 -13.58 -9.55 17.05
CA ASP A 325 -13.33 -9.29 18.47
C ASP A 325 -14.05 -8.05 18.98
N LEU A 326 -14.02 -6.94 18.24
CA LEU A 326 -14.78 -5.74 18.58
C LEU A 326 -16.29 -6.03 18.62
N CYS A 327 -16.80 -6.80 17.65
CA CYS A 327 -18.20 -7.22 17.61
C CYS A 327 -18.55 -8.07 18.84
N ALA A 328 -17.71 -9.05 19.19
CA ALA A 328 -17.91 -9.94 20.33
C ALA A 328 -18.00 -9.16 21.64
N ILE A 329 -17.10 -8.19 21.85
CA ILE A 329 -17.09 -7.36 23.07
C ILE A 329 -18.33 -6.47 23.11
N ALA A 330 -18.70 -5.83 21.99
CA ALA A 330 -19.88 -4.97 21.93
C ALA A 330 -21.17 -5.77 22.17
N ALA A 331 -21.32 -6.93 21.53
CA ALA A 331 -22.46 -7.82 21.72
C ALA A 331 -22.57 -8.27 23.20
N TYR A 332 -21.46 -8.64 23.84
CA TYR A 332 -21.45 -8.98 25.28
C TYR A 332 -21.96 -7.82 26.14
N ARG A 333 -21.48 -6.60 25.89
CA ARG A 333 -21.88 -5.39 26.63
C ARG A 333 -23.35 -5.03 26.44
N LEU A 334 -23.95 -5.44 25.33
CA LEU A 334 -25.37 -5.25 25.01
C LEU A 334 -26.26 -6.41 25.50
N GLY A 335 -25.70 -7.45 26.11
CA GLY A 335 -26.46 -8.64 26.54
C GLY A 335 -26.80 -9.61 25.40
N LEU A 336 -26.22 -9.42 24.21
CA LEU A 336 -26.37 -10.28 23.03
C LEU A 336 -25.38 -11.45 23.12
N PHE A 337 -25.56 -12.31 24.13
CA PHE A 337 -24.55 -13.32 24.49
C PHE A 337 -24.37 -14.42 23.43
N HIS A 338 -25.41 -14.73 22.66
CA HIS A 338 -25.31 -15.72 21.58
C HIS A 338 -24.40 -15.21 20.47
N GLU A 339 -24.68 -14.01 19.97
CA GLU A 339 -23.91 -13.32 18.95
C GLU A 339 -22.47 -13.06 19.42
N SER A 340 -22.31 -12.65 20.68
CA SER A 340 -21.00 -12.45 21.30
C SER A 340 -20.13 -13.71 21.24
N LEU A 341 -20.72 -14.88 21.53
CA LEU A 341 -20.00 -16.15 21.51
C LEU A 341 -19.55 -16.51 20.08
N GLU A 342 -20.42 -16.35 19.10
CA GLU A 342 -20.11 -16.67 17.70
C GLU A 342 -18.96 -15.81 17.18
N HIS A 343 -19.00 -14.50 17.43
CA HIS A 343 -17.91 -13.61 17.05
C HIS A 343 -16.61 -13.87 17.83
N ALA A 344 -16.69 -14.22 19.12
CA ALA A 344 -15.50 -14.56 19.90
C ALA A 344 -14.78 -15.81 19.37
N LYS A 345 -15.54 -16.83 18.93
CA LYS A 345 -14.98 -18.01 18.27
C LYS A 345 -14.36 -17.65 16.93
N ALA A 346 -15.02 -16.80 16.13
CA ALA A 346 -14.49 -16.35 14.84
C ALA A 346 -13.17 -15.58 14.99
N ALA A 347 -13.11 -14.65 15.95
CA ALA A 347 -11.88 -13.93 16.27
C ALA A 347 -10.74 -14.88 16.68
N LEU A 348 -11.02 -15.86 17.55
CA LEU A 348 -10.02 -16.82 17.99
C LEU A 348 -9.59 -17.77 16.85
N HIS A 349 -10.47 -18.10 15.91
CA HIS A 349 -10.11 -18.89 14.73
C HIS A 349 -9.03 -18.18 13.89
N PHE A 350 -9.11 -16.85 13.75
CA PHE A 350 -8.09 -16.06 13.07
C PHE A 350 -6.75 -16.02 13.81
N ALA A 351 -6.76 -16.03 15.15
CA ALA A 351 -5.54 -15.99 15.96
C ALA A 351 -5.60 -16.98 17.14
N PRO A 352 -5.43 -18.30 16.88
CA PRO A 352 -5.68 -19.35 17.88
C PRO A 352 -4.80 -19.27 19.12
N ASN A 353 -3.63 -18.64 19.00
CA ASN A 353 -2.65 -18.48 20.07
C ASN A 353 -2.80 -17.16 20.84
N HIS A 354 -3.78 -16.32 20.52
CA HIS A 354 -3.93 -15.02 21.17
C HIS A 354 -4.56 -15.14 22.57
N GLU A 355 -3.76 -14.98 23.62
CA GLU A 355 -4.19 -15.22 25.01
C GLU A 355 -5.36 -14.33 25.48
N ARG A 356 -5.37 -13.04 25.09
CA ARG A 356 -6.53 -12.17 25.35
C ARG A 356 -7.82 -12.67 24.69
N LEU A 357 -7.79 -13.15 23.44
CA LEU A 357 -8.97 -13.71 22.76
C LEU A 357 -9.48 -14.97 23.46
N LYS A 358 -8.57 -15.85 23.88
CA LYS A 358 -8.92 -17.03 24.70
C LYS A 358 -9.60 -16.63 26.01
N SER A 359 -9.10 -15.58 26.65
CA SER A 359 -9.67 -15.06 27.90
C SER A 359 -11.06 -14.46 27.69
N ASN A 360 -11.26 -13.67 26.63
CA ASN A 360 -12.57 -13.13 26.25
C ASN A 360 -13.58 -14.26 26.00
N LEU A 361 -13.19 -15.29 25.22
CA LEU A 361 -14.06 -16.42 24.93
C LEU A 361 -14.51 -17.16 26.21
N LYS A 362 -13.59 -17.39 27.16
CA LYS A 362 -13.92 -18.04 28.45
C LYS A 362 -14.93 -17.22 29.27
N LEU A 363 -14.77 -15.89 29.31
CA LEU A 363 -15.71 -15.00 30.00
C LEU A 363 -17.11 -15.07 29.38
N ILE A 364 -17.20 -15.01 28.05
CA ILE A 364 -18.47 -15.08 27.33
C ILE A 364 -19.15 -16.45 27.53
N GLN A 365 -18.38 -17.54 27.52
CA GLN A 365 -18.89 -18.89 27.76
C GLN A 365 -19.41 -19.11 29.18
N ALA A 366 -18.88 -18.40 30.18
CA ALA A 366 -19.35 -18.51 31.55
C ALA A 366 -20.78 -17.96 31.70
N VAL A 367 -21.09 -16.86 31.03
CA VAL A 367 -22.42 -16.20 31.11
C VAL A 367 -23.52 -16.95 30.37
N GLN A 368 -23.21 -17.76 29.35
CA GLN A 368 -24.23 -18.59 28.68
C GLN A 368 -24.65 -19.84 29.47
N LYS A 369 -23.93 -20.20 30.54
CA LYS A 369 -24.24 -21.38 31.36
C LYS A 369 -25.18 -21.05 32.53
N GLU A 370 -25.42 -19.77 32.77
CA GLU A 370 -26.41 -19.22 33.70
C GLU A 370 -27.70 -18.90 32.95
#